data_AF-A0A6N4WXW2-F1
#
_entry.id   AF-A0A6N4WXW2-F1
#
_cell.length_a   1.000
_cell.length_b   1.000
_cell.length_c   1.000
_cell.angle_alpha   90.00
_cell.angle_beta   90.00
_cell.angle_gamma   90.00
#
_symmetry.space_group_name_H-M   'P 1'
#
loop_
_entity.id
_entity.type
_entity.pdbx_description
1 polymer ?
#
loop_
_entity_poly.entity_id
_entity_poly.type
_entity_poly.pdbx_seq_one_letter_code
_entity_poly.pdbx_strand_id
1 'polypeptide(L)'
;MKNISYFDPQLDKVDRSEAIECWIKMTVAGPDSSIYEENFWAFEYYDLMTDDHPIEALSLIIDTLKMNQTGHIVGNLAAGPLEDLLARNGRKIIGRVETEAKSNPLFSKLIAGVWQNSMSDEIWNRVQAISDKSGLDQLYKNKDNQSQ
;
A
#
# COMPACT_ATOMS: atom_id res chain seq x y z
N MET A 1 0.26 27.91 14.74
CA MET A 1 1.06 26.69 14.97
C MET A 1 0.20 25.73 15.79
N LYS A 2 -0.48 24.79 15.13
CA LYS A 2 -1.21 23.73 15.84
C LYS A 2 -0.22 22.58 16.01
N ASN A 3 0.17 22.32 17.26
CA ASN A 3 0.84 21.09 17.66
C ASN A 3 -0.17 19.95 17.44
N ILE A 4 0.08 19.12 16.44
CA ILE A 4 -0.74 17.96 16.16
C ILE A 4 0.11 16.75 16.53
N SER A 5 0.05 16.39 17.81
CA SER A 5 0.38 15.05 18.28
C SER A 5 -0.86 14.19 18.03
N TYR A 6 -1.04 13.67 16.80
CA TYR A 6 -2.13 12.75 16.49
C TYR A 6 -1.78 11.36 17.03
N PHE A 7 -2.02 11.17 18.32
CA PHE A 7 -2.48 9.87 18.78
C PHE A 7 -4.01 10.01 18.81
N ASP A 8 -4.69 9.63 17.72
CA ASP A 8 -6.16 9.57 17.72
C ASP A 8 -6.59 8.29 18.45
N PRO A 9 -7.26 8.37 19.62
CA PRO A 9 -7.75 7.19 20.33
C PRO A 9 -8.85 6.40 19.59
N GLN A 10 -9.23 6.80 18.36
CA GLN A 10 -10.30 6.17 17.58
C GLN A 10 -9.86 5.01 16.68
N LEU A 11 -8.56 4.70 16.58
CA LEU A 11 -8.07 3.71 15.61
C LEU A 11 -8.59 2.29 15.89
N ASP A 12 -8.95 1.97 17.15
CA ASP A 12 -9.65 0.72 17.54
C ASP A 12 -11.10 0.61 17.01
N LYS A 13 -11.67 1.68 16.44
CA LYS A 13 -13.06 1.73 15.96
C LYS A 13 -13.18 2.02 14.45
N VAL A 14 -12.06 2.17 13.75
CA VAL A 14 -12.08 2.46 12.32
C VAL A 14 -12.61 1.25 11.56
N ASP A 15 -13.69 1.45 10.81
CA ASP A 15 -14.18 0.43 9.88
C ASP A 15 -13.13 0.24 8.77
N ARG A 16 -12.70 -0.99 8.57
CA ARG A 16 -11.72 -1.33 7.53
C ARG A 16 -12.14 -0.82 6.15
N SER A 17 -13.41 -0.93 5.80
CA SER A 17 -13.93 -0.51 4.50
C SER A 17 -13.87 1.01 4.35
N GLU A 18 -14.18 1.73 5.44
CA GLU A 18 -14.06 3.19 5.48
C GLU A 18 -12.60 3.63 5.29
N ALA A 19 -11.66 3.00 5.98
CA ALA A 19 -10.23 3.29 5.79
C ALA A 19 -9.78 3.06 4.34
N ILE A 20 -10.21 1.97 3.71
CA ILE A 20 -9.89 1.67 2.30
C ILE A 20 -10.48 2.74 1.38
N GLU A 21 -11.76 3.07 1.55
CA GLU A 21 -12.44 4.07 0.73
C GLU A 21 -11.78 5.46 0.85
N CYS A 22 -11.46 5.88 2.07
CA CYS A 22 -10.82 7.16 2.34
C CYS A 22 -9.39 7.19 1.81
N TRP A 23 -8.62 6.10 1.93
CA TRP A 23 -7.29 6.01 1.34
C TRP A 23 -7.34 6.13 -0.19
N ILE A 24 -8.31 5.48 -0.85
CA ILE A 24 -8.53 5.60 -2.30
C ILE A 24 -8.93 7.03 -2.67
N LYS A 25 -9.91 7.64 -1.97
CA LYS A 25 -10.36 9.03 -2.22
C LYS A 25 -9.20 10.01 -2.11
N MET A 26 -8.43 9.93 -1.03
CA MET A 26 -7.23 10.74 -0.81
C MET A 26 -6.24 10.57 -1.96
N THR A 27 -5.91 9.33 -2.33
CA THR A 27 -4.91 9.03 -3.37
C THR A 27 -5.33 9.53 -4.75
N VAL A 28 -6.62 9.46 -5.09
CA VAL A 28 -7.16 9.98 -6.35
C VAL A 28 -7.14 11.52 -6.37
N ALA A 29 -7.48 12.17 -5.25
CA ALA A 29 -7.66 13.61 -5.22
C ALA A 29 -6.34 14.40 -5.24
N GLY A 30 -5.26 13.82 -4.72
CA GLY A 30 -3.93 14.45 -4.70
C GLY A 30 -3.78 15.57 -3.66
N PRO A 31 -2.53 15.92 -3.28
CA PRO A 31 -2.22 16.67 -2.06
C PRO A 31 -2.78 18.10 -1.98
N ASP A 32 -3.13 18.71 -3.11
CA ASP A 32 -3.62 20.10 -3.16
C ASP A 32 -5.14 20.22 -3.01
N SER A 33 -5.85 19.12 -2.70
CA SER A 33 -7.31 19.09 -2.59
C SER A 33 -7.81 18.98 -1.14
N SER A 34 -8.96 19.57 -0.85
CA SER A 34 -9.61 19.38 0.47
C SER A 34 -9.99 17.92 0.70
N ILE A 35 -10.31 17.16 -0.37
CA ILE A 35 -10.57 15.72 -0.28
C ILE A 35 -9.34 14.98 0.25
N TYR A 36 -8.13 15.34 -0.20
CA TYR A 36 -6.91 14.76 0.34
C TYR A 36 -6.76 15.09 1.83
N GLU A 37 -6.87 16.37 2.21
CA GLU A 37 -6.75 16.78 3.61
C GLU A 37 -7.77 16.09 4.53
N GLU A 38 -9.04 16.02 4.11
CA GLU A 38 -10.14 15.40 4.86
C GLU A 38 -9.98 13.88 5.02
N ASN A 39 -9.27 13.23 4.10
CA ASN A 39 -9.08 11.77 4.09
C ASN A 39 -7.65 11.35 4.46
N PHE A 40 -6.78 12.29 4.82
CA PHE A 40 -5.37 12.02 5.16
C PHE A 40 -5.21 11.08 6.35
N TRP A 41 -6.18 11.09 7.27
CA TRP A 41 -6.22 10.14 8.39
C TRP A 41 -6.13 8.68 7.94
N ALA A 42 -6.61 8.35 6.74
CA ALA A 42 -6.53 6.99 6.22
C ALA A 42 -5.09 6.60 5.87
N PHE A 43 -4.26 7.54 5.41
CA PHE A 43 -2.82 7.30 5.30
C PHE A 43 -2.19 7.03 6.66
N GLU A 44 -2.49 7.86 7.67
CA GLU A 44 -1.98 7.70 9.03
C GLU A 44 -2.42 6.36 9.64
N TYR A 45 -3.64 5.91 9.35
CA TYR A 45 -4.12 4.59 9.74
C TYR A 45 -3.33 3.46 9.09
N TYR A 46 -3.03 3.53 7.78
CA TYR A 46 -2.20 2.52 7.11
C TYR A 46 -0.78 2.48 7.67
N ASP A 47 -0.20 3.64 7.97
CA ASP A 47 1.13 3.76 8.58
C ASP A 47 1.15 3.16 10.00
N LEU A 48 0.16 3.48 10.83
CA LEU A 48 0.04 2.88 12.17
C LEU A 48 -0.14 1.36 12.09
N MET A 49 -1.06 0.87 11.26
CA MET A 49 -1.30 -0.56 11.09
C MET A 49 -0.02 -1.28 10.62
N THR A 50 0.78 -0.63 9.78
CA THR A 50 2.06 -1.17 9.33
C THR A 50 3.00 -1.42 10.48
N ASP A 51 3.08 -0.51 11.46
CA ASP A 51 3.99 -0.61 12.59
C ASP A 51 3.46 -1.57 13.68
N ASP A 52 2.19 -1.44 14.05
CA ASP A 52 1.61 -2.10 15.22
C ASP A 52 0.95 -3.45 14.89
N HIS A 53 0.38 -3.59 13.69
CA HIS A 53 -0.46 -4.73 13.29
C HIS A 53 -0.11 -5.22 11.88
N PRO A 54 1.14 -5.68 11.63
CA PRO A 54 1.66 -5.90 10.28
C PRO A 54 0.94 -7.02 9.50
N ILE A 55 0.29 -7.96 10.19
CA ILE A 55 -0.51 -9.02 9.54
C ILE A 55 -1.85 -8.46 9.04
N GLU A 56 -2.48 -7.61 9.85
CA GLU A 56 -3.72 -6.92 9.54
C GLU A 56 -3.47 -5.85 8.46
N ALA A 57 -2.34 -5.15 8.49
CA ALA A 57 -1.91 -4.23 7.44
C ALA A 57 -1.75 -4.94 6.09
N LEU A 58 -1.14 -6.12 6.05
CA LEU A 58 -1.08 -6.93 4.82
C LEU A 58 -2.49 -7.23 4.29
N SER A 59 -3.41 -7.59 5.18
CA SER A 59 -4.80 -7.89 4.81
C SER A 59 -5.52 -6.64 4.27
N LEU A 60 -5.30 -5.48 4.89
CA LEU A 60 -5.83 -4.19 4.48
C LEU A 60 -5.35 -3.80 3.07
N ILE A 61 -4.06 -4.00 2.77
CA ILE A 61 -3.47 -3.78 1.44
C ILE A 61 -4.11 -4.70 0.40
N ILE A 62 -4.27 -5.99 0.72
CA ILE A 62 -4.91 -6.95 -0.19
C ILE A 62 -6.37 -6.58 -0.46
N ASP A 63 -7.11 -6.14 0.56
CA ASP A 63 -8.50 -5.72 0.41
C ASP A 63 -8.63 -4.41 -0.39
N THR A 64 -7.67 -3.48 -0.23
CA THR A 64 -7.55 -2.27 -1.07
C THR A 64 -7.35 -2.64 -2.54
N LEU A 65 -6.43 -3.57 -2.82
CA LEU A 65 -6.18 -4.06 -4.17
C LEU A 65 -7.41 -4.72 -4.80
N LYS A 66 -8.22 -5.44 -4.01
CA LYS A 66 -9.49 -6.01 -4.50
C LYS A 66 -10.49 -4.91 -4.86
N MET A 67 -10.53 -3.82 -4.09
CA MET A 67 -11.50 -2.74 -4.27
C MET A 67 -11.19 -1.85 -5.49
N ASN A 68 -9.91 -1.54 -5.75
CA ASN A 68 -9.54 -0.67 -6.87
C ASN A 68 -8.18 -1.06 -7.48
N GLN A 69 -8.20 -1.35 -8.79
CA GLN A 69 -7.05 -1.87 -9.55
C GLN A 69 -6.60 -0.90 -10.66
N THR A 70 -6.97 0.38 -10.55
CA THR A 70 -6.44 1.40 -11.48
C THR A 70 -4.92 1.53 -11.31
N GLY A 71 -4.20 1.81 -12.40
CA GLY A 71 -2.73 1.92 -12.36
C GLY A 71 -2.21 2.95 -11.35
N HIS A 72 -2.97 4.04 -11.13
CA HIS A 72 -2.66 5.04 -10.12
C HIS A 72 -2.72 4.47 -8.69
N ILE A 73 -3.81 3.78 -8.36
CA ILE A 73 -3.98 3.14 -7.04
C ILE A 73 -2.96 2.03 -6.83
N VAL A 74 -2.81 1.13 -7.80
CA VAL A 74 -1.85 0.01 -7.72
C VAL A 74 -0.42 0.53 -7.54
N GLY A 75 -0.04 1.58 -8.27
CA GLY A 75 1.29 2.19 -8.15
C GLY A 75 1.54 2.81 -6.77
N ASN A 76 0.59 3.56 -6.22
CA ASN A 76 0.72 4.14 -4.88
C ASN A 76 0.67 3.08 -3.78
N LEU A 77 -0.16 2.05 -3.94
CA LEU A 77 -0.28 0.95 -2.98
C LEU A 77 1.02 0.13 -2.91
N ALA A 78 1.71 -0.06 -4.03
CA ALA A 78 3.00 -0.75 -4.10
C ALA A 78 4.15 0.08 -3.51
N ALA A 79 4.30 1.34 -3.93
CA ALA A 79 5.42 2.21 -3.54
C ALA A 79 5.27 2.85 -2.14
N GLY A 80 4.08 2.77 -1.54
CA GLY A 80 3.84 3.20 -0.16
C GLY A 80 3.53 2.01 0.74
N PRO A 81 2.25 1.71 1.04
CA PRO A 81 1.89 0.74 2.07
C PRO A 81 2.58 -0.62 2.00
N LEU A 82 2.67 -1.25 0.82
CA LEU A 82 3.31 -2.56 0.69
C LEU A 82 4.83 -2.49 0.86
N GLU A 83 5.47 -1.47 0.29
CA GLU A 83 6.90 -1.22 0.45
C GLU A 83 7.26 -0.97 1.92
N ASP A 84 6.54 -0.05 2.58
CA ASP A 84 6.75 0.28 3.99
C ASP A 84 6.59 -0.95 4.88
N LEU A 85 5.55 -1.75 4.64
CA LEU A 85 5.31 -2.97 5.40
C LEU A 85 6.44 -4.00 5.24
N LEU A 86 6.96 -4.17 4.04
CA LEU A 86 8.09 -5.07 3.78
C LEU A 86 9.40 -4.52 4.35
N ALA A 87 9.63 -3.22 4.26
CA ALA A 87 10.82 -2.55 4.77
C ALA A 87 10.91 -2.63 6.30
N ARG A 88 9.80 -2.36 7.00
CA ARG A 88 9.75 -2.33 8.46
C ARG A 88 9.51 -3.71 9.09
N ASN A 89 8.71 -4.56 8.45
CA ASN A 89 8.25 -5.82 9.03
C ASN A 89 8.53 -7.06 8.16
N GLY A 90 9.33 -6.94 7.10
CA GLY A 90 9.62 -8.02 6.15
C GLY A 90 9.99 -9.35 6.80
N ARG A 91 10.87 -9.35 7.81
CA ARG A 91 11.26 -10.58 8.53
C ARG A 91 10.06 -11.31 9.17
N LYS A 92 9.06 -10.58 9.66
CA LYS A 92 7.87 -11.15 10.32
C LYS A 92 6.83 -11.63 9.30
N ILE A 93 6.68 -10.92 8.18
CA ILE A 93 5.54 -11.10 7.26
C ILE A 93 5.88 -11.81 5.94
N ILE A 94 7.15 -11.91 5.55
CA ILE A 94 7.55 -12.39 4.21
C ILE A 94 6.98 -13.76 3.84
N GLY A 95 6.88 -14.69 4.81
CA GLY A 95 6.27 -16.00 4.55
C GLY A 95 4.79 -15.92 4.15
N ARG A 96 4.03 -14.99 4.73
CA ARG A 96 2.63 -14.76 4.36
C ARG A 96 2.52 -14.10 2.99
N VAL A 97 3.41 -13.15 2.69
CA VAL A 97 3.47 -12.48 1.38
C VAL A 97 3.74 -13.51 0.27
N GLU A 98 4.68 -14.43 0.49
CA GLU A 98 4.96 -15.52 -0.45
C GLU A 98 3.77 -16.46 -0.64
N THR A 99 3.06 -16.80 0.44
CA THR A 99 1.84 -17.62 0.35
C THR A 99 0.76 -16.92 -0.46
N GLU A 100 0.49 -15.64 -0.19
CA GLU A 100 -0.52 -14.86 -0.90
C GLU A 100 -0.16 -14.72 -2.38
N ALA A 101 1.09 -14.36 -2.71
CA ALA A 101 1.54 -14.18 -4.08
C ALA A 101 1.41 -15.45 -4.94
N LYS A 102 1.55 -16.63 -4.33
CA LYS A 102 1.35 -17.92 -5.03
C LYS A 102 -0.10 -18.16 -5.45
N SER A 103 -1.07 -17.70 -4.66
CA SER A 103 -2.50 -17.89 -4.94
C SER A 103 -3.18 -16.69 -5.56
N ASN A 104 -2.54 -15.52 -5.56
CA ASN A 104 -3.11 -14.26 -6.00
C ASN A 104 -2.21 -13.57 -7.04
N PRO A 105 -2.46 -13.80 -8.35
CA PRO A 105 -1.67 -13.20 -9.43
C PRO A 105 -1.72 -11.66 -9.45
N LEU A 106 -2.83 -11.04 -9.01
CA LEU A 106 -2.93 -9.59 -8.92
C LEU A 106 -1.98 -9.06 -7.84
N PHE A 107 -1.89 -9.74 -6.71
CA PHE A 107 -0.95 -9.38 -5.65
C PHE A 107 0.51 -9.59 -6.08
N SER A 108 0.82 -10.67 -6.79
CA SER A 108 2.16 -10.88 -7.36
C SER A 108 2.57 -9.76 -8.33
N LYS A 109 1.63 -9.21 -9.10
CA LYS A 109 1.84 -8.01 -9.94
C LYS A 109 2.00 -6.73 -9.14
N LEU A 110 1.24 -6.55 -8.06
CA LEU A 110 1.41 -5.42 -7.14
C LEU A 110 2.83 -5.40 -6.55
N ILE A 111 3.36 -6.55 -6.13
CA ILE A 111 4.72 -6.68 -5.58
C ILE A 111 5.78 -6.17 -6.57
N ALA A 112 5.54 -6.30 -7.87
CA ALA A 112 6.50 -5.86 -8.87
C ALA A 112 6.67 -4.33 -8.97
N GLY A 113 5.80 -3.55 -8.31
CA GLY A 113 5.95 -2.10 -8.13
C GLY A 113 6.65 -1.68 -6.83
N VAL A 114 7.04 -2.62 -5.98
CA VAL A 114 7.73 -2.34 -4.70
C VAL A 114 9.21 -2.04 -4.94
N TRP A 115 9.80 -1.11 -4.19
CA TRP A 115 11.23 -0.84 -4.19
C TRP A 115 11.91 -1.45 -2.97
N GLN A 116 13.22 -1.68 -3.05
CA GLN A 116 13.95 -2.35 -1.96
C GLN A 116 13.92 -1.55 -0.64
N ASN A 117 14.00 -0.23 -0.71
CA ASN A 117 14.05 0.67 0.44
C ASN A 117 15.03 0.16 1.54
N SER A 118 14.59 0.08 2.81
CA SER A 118 15.42 -0.42 3.92
C SER A 118 15.33 -1.93 4.15
N MET A 119 14.75 -2.71 3.22
CA MET A 119 14.75 -4.17 3.32
C MET A 119 16.18 -4.70 3.24
N SER A 120 16.52 -5.67 4.09
CA SER A 120 17.75 -6.44 3.91
C SER A 120 17.72 -7.20 2.58
N ASP A 121 18.89 -7.45 1.98
CA ASP A 121 19.02 -8.22 0.74
C ASP A 121 18.31 -9.58 0.80
N GLU A 122 18.32 -10.26 1.95
CA GLU A 122 17.59 -11.51 2.14
C GLU A 122 16.09 -11.36 1.85
N ILE A 123 15.46 -10.34 2.44
CA ILE A 123 14.04 -10.05 2.24
C ILE A 123 13.78 -9.59 0.81
N TRP A 124 14.63 -8.70 0.30
CA TRP A 124 14.48 -8.18 -1.06
C TRP A 124 14.56 -9.27 -2.12
N ASN A 125 15.51 -10.20 -2.00
CA ASN A 125 15.63 -11.34 -2.91
C ASN A 125 14.36 -12.20 -2.93
N ARG A 126 13.72 -12.38 -1.77
CA ARG A 126 12.45 -13.13 -1.65
C ARG A 126 11.28 -12.37 -2.28
N VAL A 127 11.23 -11.06 -2.08
CA VAL A 127 10.25 -10.17 -2.74
C VAL A 127 10.39 -10.25 -4.26
N GLN A 128 11.62 -10.17 -4.79
CA GLN A 128 11.87 -10.30 -6.22
C GLN A 128 11.45 -11.66 -6.78
N ALA A 129 11.69 -12.75 -6.04
CA ALA A 129 11.35 -14.10 -6.47
C ALA A 129 9.85 -14.35 -6.66
N ILE A 130 8.99 -13.58 -5.98
CA ILE A 130 7.52 -13.69 -6.06
C ILE A 130 6.87 -12.56 -6.87
N SER A 131 7.66 -11.63 -7.41
CA SER A 131 7.17 -10.52 -8.23
C SER A 131 6.85 -10.98 -9.66
N ASP A 132 5.63 -10.70 -10.13
CA ASP A 132 5.25 -10.91 -11.54
C ASP A 132 5.43 -9.60 -12.32
N LYS A 133 6.50 -9.54 -13.11
CA LYS A 133 6.83 -8.37 -13.94
C LYS A 133 6.14 -8.38 -15.32
N SER A 134 5.32 -9.39 -15.61
CA SER A 134 4.65 -9.50 -16.91
C SER A 134 3.67 -8.33 -17.12
N GLY A 135 3.79 -7.66 -18.26
CA GLY A 135 2.88 -6.59 -18.65
C GLY A 135 3.04 -5.26 -17.90
N LEU A 136 4.06 -5.09 -17.05
CA LEU A 136 4.34 -3.81 -16.36
C LEU A 136 4.50 -2.64 -17.33
N ASP A 137 5.10 -2.88 -18.50
CA ASP A 137 5.29 -1.86 -19.56
C ASP A 137 3.97 -1.23 -20.03
N GLN A 138 2.84 -1.93 -19.91
CA GLN A 138 1.52 -1.42 -20.30
C GLN A 138 0.86 -0.61 -19.17
N LEU A 139 1.17 -0.92 -17.91
CA LEU A 139 0.66 -0.19 -16.75
C LEU A 139 1.37 1.15 -16.57
N TYR A 140 2.68 1.22 -16.80
CA TYR A 140 3.46 2.45 -16.66
C TYR A 140 3.33 3.42 -17.85
N LYS A 141 3.02 2.95 -19.06
CA LYS A 141 2.72 3.81 -20.21
C LYS A 141 1.45 4.66 -20.05
N ASN A 142 0.54 4.27 -19.16
CA ASN A 142 -0.70 5.02 -18.93
C ASN A 142 -0.54 6.19 -17.94
N LYS A 143 0.62 6.35 -17.28
CA LYS A 143 0.91 7.52 -16.43
C LYS A 143 1.14 8.80 -17.24
N ASP A 144 1.65 8.67 -18.48
CA ASP A 144 2.00 9.83 -19.31
C ASP A 144 0.80 10.46 -20.05
N ASN A 145 -0.39 9.85 -19.97
CA ASN A 145 -1.59 10.28 -20.72
C ASN A 145 -2.69 10.93 -19.87
N GLN A 146 -2.46 11.22 -18.58
CA GLN A 146 -3.41 11.96 -17.74
C GLN A 146 -2.89 13.32 -17.26
N SER A 147 -1.84 13.85 -17.91
CA SER A 147 -1.39 15.23 -17.78
C SER A 147 -1.69 16.01 -19.07
N GLN A 148 -2.97 16.17 -19.42
CA GLN A 148 -3.46 17.19 -20.35
C GLN A 148 -4.81 17.72 -19.89
#